data_AF-A0A8B4BV77-F1
#
_entry.id   AF-A0A8B4BV77-F1
#
_cell.length_a   1.000
_cell.length_b   1.000
_cell.length_c   1.000
_cell.angle_alpha   90.00
_cell.angle_beta   90.00
_cell.angle_gamma   90.00
#
_symmetry.space_group_name_H-M   'P 1'
#
loop_
_entity.id
_entity.type
_entity.pdbx_description
1 polymer ?
#
loop_
_entity_poly.entity_id
_entity_poly.type
_entity_poly.pdbx_seq_one_letter_code
_entity_poly.pdbx_strand_id
1 'polypeptide(L)'
;MKTLDVQAFEQAATDTQRALKEKAEQITGLQQAIDSFVNMEDAFKGKAGNAIRGYFRDFHQPFLIYLQSFLAGYNGQLNESLKDLSALEPDPNGYIQEAFIQDSVIPALKKLENTVGHLLEDANTAI
;
A
#
# COMPACT_ATOMS: atom_id res chain seq x y z
N MET A 1 -3.46 -12.00 -20.08
CA MET A 1 -3.62 -10.58 -20.43
C MET A 1 -3.88 -9.84 -19.12
N LYS A 2 -3.19 -8.74 -18.82
CA LYS A 2 -3.42 -8.01 -17.57
C LYS A 2 -4.58 -7.03 -17.75
N THR A 3 -5.67 -7.30 -17.05
CA THR A 3 -6.84 -6.44 -16.97
C THR A 3 -7.11 -6.17 -15.51
N LEU A 4 -7.24 -4.90 -15.16
CA LEU A 4 -7.72 -4.47 -13.85
C LEU A 4 -9.21 -4.20 -13.97
N ASP A 5 -10.01 -4.90 -13.16
CA ASP A 5 -11.44 -4.65 -12.97
C ASP A 5 -11.61 -3.73 -11.77
N VAL A 6 -12.28 -2.59 -11.96
CA VAL A 6 -12.35 -1.52 -10.94
C VAL A 6 -13.06 -2.03 -9.69
N GLN A 7 -14.27 -2.57 -9.86
CA GLN A 7 -15.08 -3.06 -8.76
C GLN A 7 -14.37 -4.17 -7.96
N ALA A 8 -13.77 -5.15 -8.65
CA ALA A 8 -13.07 -6.24 -7.99
C ALA A 8 -11.85 -5.74 -7.20
N PHE A 9 -11.12 -4.76 -7.74
CA PHE A 9 -9.98 -4.15 -7.06
C PHE A 9 -10.41 -3.35 -5.83
N GLU A 10 -11.45 -2.51 -5.95
CA GLU A 10 -11.99 -1.73 -4.83
C GLU A 10 -12.51 -2.62 -3.69
N GLN A 11 -13.19 -3.71 -4.03
CA GLN A 11 -13.67 -4.68 -3.04
C GLN A 11 -12.49 -5.37 -2.33
N ALA A 12 -11.52 -5.88 -3.10
CA ALA A 12 -10.34 -6.53 -2.52
C ALA A 12 -9.52 -5.56 -1.65
N ALA A 13 -9.41 -4.31 -2.05
CA ALA A 13 -8.77 -3.26 -1.27
C ALA A 13 -9.52 -3.03 0.04
N THR A 14 -10.84 -2.83 -0.01
CA THR A 14 -11.69 -2.62 1.18
C THR A 14 -11.57 -3.77 2.18
N ASP A 15 -11.62 -5.01 1.70
CA ASP A 15 -11.47 -6.19 2.57
C ASP A 15 -10.06 -6.28 3.16
N THR A 16 -9.04 -5.93 2.38
CA THR A 16 -7.66 -5.85 2.86
C THR A 16 -7.51 -4.79 3.95
N GLN A 17 -8.09 -3.59 3.78
CA GLN A 17 -8.07 -2.53 4.78
C GLN A 17 -8.72 -2.96 6.10
N ARG A 18 -9.84 -3.69 6.01
CA ARG A 18 -10.50 -4.27 7.19
C ARG A 18 -9.58 -5.25 7.92
N ALA A 19 -8.96 -6.17 7.18
CA ALA A 19 -8.02 -7.13 7.74
C ALA A 19 -6.79 -6.46 8.38
N LEU A 20 -6.24 -5.42 7.74
CA LEU A 20 -5.11 -4.65 8.29
C LEU A 20 -5.48 -3.99 9.62
N LYS A 21 -6.67 -3.40 9.70
CA LYS A 21 -7.18 -2.77 10.93
C LYS A 21 -7.31 -3.81 12.06
N GLU A 22 -7.96 -4.93 11.79
CA GLU A 22 -8.11 -6.02 12.76
C GLU A 22 -6.74 -6.53 13.25
N LYS A 23 -5.76 -6.66 12.35
CA LYS A 23 -4.40 -7.08 12.70
C LYS A 23 -3.67 -6.03 13.54
N ALA A 24 -3.82 -4.75 13.23
CA ALA A 24 -3.24 -3.66 14.02
C ALA A 24 -3.80 -3.66 15.46
N GLU A 25 -5.10 -3.88 15.64
CA GLU A 25 -5.75 -4.00 16.95
C GLU A 25 -5.22 -5.22 17.73
N GLN A 26 -5.07 -6.37 17.07
CA GLN A 26 -4.49 -7.58 17.68
C GLN A 26 -3.04 -7.34 18.14
N ILE A 27 -2.23 -6.63 17.35
CA ILE A 27 -0.85 -6.30 17.71
C ILE A 27 -0.80 -5.36 18.93
N THR A 28 -1.69 -4.37 18.99
CA THR A 28 -1.80 -3.48 20.15
C THR A 28 -2.11 -4.27 21.43
N GLY A 29 -3.04 -5.22 21.36
CA GLY A 29 -3.33 -6.10 22.49
C GLY A 29 -2.13 -6.96 22.91
N LEU A 30 -1.36 -7.47 21.94
CA LEU A 30 -0.15 -8.24 22.23
C LEU A 30 0.96 -7.39 22.86
N GLN A 31 1.16 -6.16 22.39
CA GLN A 31 2.11 -5.21 22.99
C GLN A 31 1.77 -4.94 24.45
N GLN A 32 0.50 -4.72 24.78
CA GLN A 32 0.04 -4.52 26.17
C GLN A 32 0.26 -5.76 27.05
N ALA A 33 0.02 -6.95 26.50
CA ALA A 33 0.28 -8.20 27.20
C ALA A 33 1.77 -8.41 27.48
N ILE A 34 2.64 -8.09 26.50
CA ILE A 34 4.09 -8.13 26.67
C ILE A 34 4.53 -7.09 27.69
N ASP A 35 4.07 -5.85 27.61
CA ASP A 35 4.39 -4.80 28.59
C ASP A 35 3.99 -5.22 30.01
N SER A 36 2.82 -5.83 30.17
CA SER A 36 2.39 -6.38 31.47
C SER A 36 3.33 -7.49 31.95
N PHE A 37 3.71 -8.40 31.06
CA PHE A 37 4.60 -9.53 31.37
C PHE A 37 6.02 -9.09 31.76
N VAL A 38 6.63 -8.19 31.00
CA VAL A 38 8.02 -7.76 31.25
C VAL A 38 8.17 -6.97 32.56
N ASN A 39 7.06 -6.44 33.09
CA ASN A 39 6.98 -5.77 34.38
C ASN A 39 6.64 -6.70 35.57
N MET A 40 6.47 -8.01 35.36
CA MET A 40 6.23 -9.00 36.43
C MET A 40 7.52 -9.34 37.20
N GLU A 41 8.13 -8.34 37.84
CA GLU A 41 9.42 -8.46 38.51
C GLU A 41 9.43 -9.51 39.63
N ASP A 42 8.35 -9.55 40.42
CA ASP A 42 8.22 -10.40 41.61
C ASP A 42 7.88 -11.86 41.31
N ALA A 43 7.14 -12.11 40.22
CA ALA A 43 6.69 -13.44 39.83
C ALA A 43 7.73 -14.18 38.96
N PHE A 44 8.41 -13.47 38.05
CA PHE A 44 9.33 -14.04 37.07
C PHE A 44 10.80 -13.66 37.34
N LYS A 45 11.24 -13.83 38.60
CA LYS A 45 12.55 -13.36 39.08
C LYS A 45 13.73 -14.29 38.77
N GLY A 46 14.93 -13.84 39.12
CA GLY A 46 16.18 -14.57 38.95
C GLY A 46 16.77 -14.45 37.55
N LYS A 47 17.97 -15.03 37.33
CA LYS A 47 18.71 -14.87 36.06
C LYS A 47 17.91 -15.34 34.83
N ALA A 48 17.24 -16.49 34.94
CA ALA A 48 16.42 -17.03 33.85
C ALA A 48 15.18 -16.16 33.59
N GLY A 49 14.47 -15.75 34.64
CA GLY A 49 13.29 -14.89 34.51
C GLY A 49 13.62 -13.52 33.92
N ASN A 50 14.72 -12.90 34.37
CA ASN A 50 15.24 -11.66 33.81
C ASN A 50 15.61 -11.80 32.32
N ALA A 51 16.20 -12.94 31.92
CA ALA A 51 16.53 -13.20 30.52
C ALA A 51 15.28 -13.34 29.64
N ILE A 52 14.25 -14.04 30.11
CA ILE A 52 12.98 -14.18 29.37
C ILE A 52 12.28 -12.82 29.24
N ARG A 53 12.13 -12.05 30.32
CA ARG A 53 11.54 -10.70 30.25
C ARG A 53 12.33 -9.78 29.33
N GLY A 54 13.67 -9.83 29.41
CA GLY A 54 14.56 -9.10 28.50
C GLY A 54 14.33 -9.49 27.03
N TYR A 55 14.17 -10.77 26.72
CA TYR A 55 13.93 -11.23 25.35
C TYR A 55 12.61 -10.69 24.75
N PHE A 56 11.54 -10.63 25.54
CA PHE A 56 10.27 -10.04 25.08
C PHE A 56 10.36 -8.51 24.95
N ARG A 57 11.00 -7.84 25.91
CA ARG A 57 11.19 -6.39 25.90
C ARG A 57 12.07 -5.93 24.74
N ASP A 58 13.21 -6.59 24.55
CA ASP A 58 14.29 -6.09 23.69
C ASP A 58 14.17 -6.58 22.23
N PHE A 59 13.39 -7.65 21.98
CA PHE A 59 13.20 -8.18 20.63
C PHE A 59 11.74 -8.16 20.16
N HIS A 60 10.80 -8.64 20.99
CA HIS A 60 9.41 -8.75 20.56
C HIS A 60 8.73 -7.39 20.51
N GLN A 61 8.93 -6.52 21.51
CA GLN A 61 8.33 -5.19 21.52
C GLN A 61 8.74 -4.35 20.30
N PRO A 62 10.05 -4.24 19.94
CA PRO A 62 10.46 -3.51 18.73
C PRO A 62 9.92 -4.13 17.44
N PHE A 63 9.86 -5.47 17.35
CA PHE A 63 9.27 -6.14 16.19
C PHE A 63 7.80 -5.79 16.01
N LEU A 64 7.01 -5.75 17.09
CA LEU A 64 5.59 -5.39 17.01
C LEU A 64 5.38 -3.92 16.61
N ILE A 65 6.25 -3.01 17.08
CA ILE A 65 6.25 -1.60 16.65
C ILE A 65 6.56 -1.48 15.15
N TYR A 66 7.57 -2.23 14.67
CA TYR A 66 7.86 -2.30 13.24
C TYR A 66 6.66 -2.83 12.45
N LEU A 67 6.04 -3.91 12.92
CA LEU A 67 4.90 -4.53 12.25
C LEU A 67 3.70 -3.57 12.17
N GLN A 68 3.39 -2.84 13.24
CA GLN A 68 2.37 -1.77 13.21
C GLN A 68 2.68 -0.72 12.14
N SER A 69 3.93 -0.25 12.10
CA SER A 69 4.36 0.75 11.12
C SER A 69 4.25 0.21 9.69
N PHE A 70 4.61 -1.05 9.48
CA PHE A 70 4.47 -1.73 8.20
C PHE A 70 3.01 -1.82 7.75
N LEU A 71 2.10 -2.26 8.63
CA LEU A 71 0.67 -2.35 8.29
C LEU A 71 0.08 -0.97 7.96
N ALA A 72 0.45 0.06 8.72
CA ALA A 72 0.03 1.43 8.44
C ALA A 72 0.55 1.94 7.09
N GLY A 73 1.82 1.69 6.78
CA GLY A 73 2.42 2.04 5.49
C GLY A 73 1.76 1.32 4.32
N TYR A 74 1.48 0.02 4.47
CA TYR A 74 0.76 -0.75 3.46
C TYR A 74 -0.65 -0.19 3.21
N ASN A 75 -1.39 0.13 4.29
CA ASN A 75 -2.71 0.74 4.18
C ASN A 75 -2.67 2.11 3.47
N GLY A 76 -1.62 2.91 3.74
CA GLY A 76 -1.37 4.16 3.03
C GLY A 76 -1.14 3.96 1.54
N GLN A 77 -0.30 2.99 1.15
CA GLN A 77 -0.06 2.68 -0.26
C GLN A 77 -1.33 2.19 -0.97
N LEU A 78 -2.17 1.42 -0.28
CA LEU A 78 -3.44 0.95 -0.82
C LEU A 78 -4.43 2.10 -1.06
N ASN A 79 -4.47 3.09 -0.17
CA ASN A 79 -5.27 4.31 -0.37
C ASN A 79 -4.80 5.12 -1.58
N GLU A 80 -3.49 5.30 -1.76
CA GLU A 80 -2.98 5.99 -2.95
C GLU A 80 -3.31 5.21 -4.22
N SER A 81 -3.20 3.88 -4.22
CA SER A 81 -3.60 3.06 -5.38
C SER A 81 -5.08 3.18 -5.73
N LEU A 82 -5.98 3.26 -4.73
CA LEU A 82 -7.41 3.49 -4.96
C LEU A 82 -7.69 4.89 -5.54
N LYS A 83 -6.98 5.90 -5.04
CA LYS A 83 -7.08 7.28 -5.54
C LYS A 83 -6.58 7.39 -6.98
N ASP A 84 -5.43 6.80 -7.29
CA ASP A 84 -4.87 6.77 -8.64
C ASP A 84 -5.79 6.02 -9.60
N LEU A 85 -6.39 4.91 -9.15
CA LEU A 85 -7.39 4.17 -9.93
C LEU A 85 -8.60 5.06 -10.25
N SER A 86 -9.20 5.71 -9.24
CA SER A 86 -10.35 6.59 -9.43
C SER A 86 -10.06 7.78 -10.35
N ALA A 87 -8.82 8.30 -10.33
CA ALA A 87 -8.39 9.36 -11.23
C ALA A 87 -8.23 8.89 -12.70
N LEU A 88 -7.81 7.63 -12.90
CA LEU A 88 -7.58 7.06 -14.22
C LEU A 88 -8.86 6.46 -14.84
N GLU A 89 -9.66 5.77 -14.05
CA GLU A 89 -10.92 5.14 -14.45
C GLU A 89 -11.97 5.33 -13.34
N PRO A 90 -12.82 6.37 -13.45
CA PRO A 90 -13.81 6.69 -12.43
C PRO A 90 -15.10 5.86 -12.54
N ASP A 91 -15.34 5.11 -13.62
CA ASP A 91 -16.51 4.25 -13.73
C ASP A 91 -16.35 3.01 -12.82
N PRO A 92 -17.25 2.78 -11.85
CA PRO A 92 -17.20 1.60 -11.00
C PRO A 92 -17.31 0.27 -11.79
N ASN A 93 -17.89 0.29 -12.99
CA ASN A 93 -17.96 -0.87 -13.89
C ASN A 93 -16.87 -0.83 -14.98
N GLY A 94 -15.93 0.11 -14.87
CA GLY A 94 -14.81 0.29 -15.77
C GLY A 94 -13.75 -0.79 -15.61
N TYR A 95 -12.84 -0.83 -16.57
CA TYR A 95 -11.68 -1.72 -16.54
C TYR A 95 -10.50 -1.10 -17.28
N ILE A 96 -9.29 -1.44 -16.86
CA ILE A 96 -8.06 -0.99 -17.50
C ILE A 96 -7.37 -2.20 -18.12
N GLN A 97 -7.17 -2.18 -19.44
CA GLN A 97 -6.37 -3.18 -20.15
C GLN A 97 -4.97 -2.63 -20.41
N GLU A 98 -3.95 -3.30 -19.87
CA GLU A 98 -2.54 -2.90 -20.06
C GLU A 98 -2.18 -2.79 -21.55
N ALA A 99 -2.62 -3.75 -22.35
CA ALA A 99 -2.38 -3.78 -23.79
C ALA A 99 -3.04 -2.59 -24.52
N PHE A 100 -4.23 -2.16 -24.11
CA PHE A 100 -4.88 -1.00 -24.72
C PHE A 100 -4.07 0.28 -24.47
N ILE A 101 -3.54 0.45 -23.26
CA ILE A 101 -2.67 1.59 -22.94
C ILE A 101 -1.37 1.53 -23.75
N GLN A 102 -0.70 0.38 -23.77
CA GLN A 102 0.61 0.21 -24.40
C GLN A 102 0.56 0.26 -25.92
N ASP A 103 -0.41 -0.42 -26.52
CA ASP A 103 -0.45 -0.66 -27.96
C ASP A 103 -1.35 0.32 -28.71
N SER A 104 -2.25 1.03 -28.01
CA SER A 104 -3.20 1.95 -28.65
C SER A 104 -3.03 3.39 -28.15
N VAL A 105 -3.18 3.64 -26.84
CA VAL A 105 -3.18 5.00 -26.29
C VAL A 105 -1.81 5.67 -26.46
N ILE A 106 -0.72 5.03 -26.01
CA ILE A 106 0.62 5.61 -26.08
C ILE A 106 1.04 5.90 -27.54
N PRO A 107 0.88 4.97 -28.51
CA PRO A 107 1.20 5.25 -29.90
C PRO A 107 0.36 6.38 -30.51
N ALA A 108 -0.94 6.45 -30.17
CA ALA A 108 -1.81 7.51 -30.67
C ALA A 108 -1.38 8.90 -30.15
N LEU A 109 -1.03 9.02 -28.88
CA LEU A 109 -0.53 10.26 -28.29
C LEU A 109 0.80 10.69 -28.92
N LYS A 110 1.74 9.77 -29.14
CA LYS A 110 3.00 10.06 -29.85
C LYS A 110 2.77 10.54 -31.28
N LYS A 111 1.81 9.93 -31.98
CA LYS A 111 1.44 10.36 -33.33
C LYS A 111 0.87 11.77 -33.33
N LEU A 112 0.01 12.09 -32.36
CA LEU A 112 -0.56 13.42 -32.19
C LEU A 112 0.55 14.46 -31.92
N GLU A 113 1.45 14.17 -30.97
CA GLU A 113 2.60 15.02 -30.64
C GLU A 113 3.45 15.33 -31.89
N ASN A 114 3.84 14.30 -32.64
CA ASN A 114 4.63 14.47 -33.86
C ASN A 114 3.89 15.30 -34.92
N THR A 115 2.58 15.10 -35.05
CA THR A 115 1.76 15.85 -36.02
C THR A 115 1.69 17.32 -35.64
N VAL A 116 1.48 17.63 -34.37
CA VAL A 116 1.48 19.02 -33.87
C VAL A 116 2.87 19.64 -34.06
N GLY A 117 3.94 18.90 -33.79
CA GLY A 117 5.32 19.32 -34.04
C GLY A 117 5.55 19.73 -35.49
N HIS A 118 5.20 18.86 -36.44
CA HIS A 118 5.33 19.16 -37.87
C HIS A 118 4.49 20.37 -38.31
N LEU A 119 3.26 20.50 -37.82
CA LEU A 119 2.43 21.67 -38.14
C LEU A 119 3.03 22.99 -37.64
N LEU A 120 3.71 22.97 -36.49
CA LEU A 120 4.41 24.13 -35.95
C LEU A 120 5.69 24.46 -36.74
N GLU A 121 6.43 23.44 -37.18
CA GLU A 121 7.59 23.60 -38.07
C GLU A 121 7.19 24.20 -39.42
N ASP A 122 6.11 23.68 -40.03
CA ASP A 122 5.56 24.18 -41.28
C ASP A 122 5.12 25.65 -41.14
N ALA A 123 4.40 25.99 -40.06
CA ALA A 123 3.96 27.36 -39.80
C ALA A 123 5.14 28.33 -39.62
N ASN A 124 6.20 27.92 -38.91
CA ASN A 124 7.40 28.74 -38.72
C ASN A 124 8.19 28.94 -40.02
N THR A 125 8.17 27.97 -40.94
CA THR A 125 8.88 28.08 -42.22
C THR A 125 8.14 28.97 -43.23
N ALA A 126 6.84 29.22 -43.00
CA ALA A 126 6.00 30.06 -43.85
C ALA A 126 6.05 31.56 -43.54
N ILE A 127 6.81 31.98 -42.50
CA ILE A 127 7.02 33.37 -42.06
C ILE A 127 8.45 33.80 -42.42
#